data_AF-A0A4Y1ZKG6-F1
#
_entry.id   AF-A0A4Y1ZKG6-F1
#
_cell.length_a   1.000
_cell.length_b   1.000
_cell.length_c   1.000
_cell.angle_alpha   90.00
_cell.angle_beta   90.00
_cell.angle_gamma   90.00
#
_symmetry.space_group_name_H-M   'P 1'
#
loop_
_entity.id
_entity.type
_entity.pdbx_description
1 polymer ?
#
loop_
_entity_poly.entity_id
_entity_poly.type
_entity_poly.pdbx_seq_one_letter_code
_entity_poly.pdbx_strand_id
1 'polypeptide(L)'
;MFRQCEIPIKIEVDRPRGSKPIEEDDKDKDDKDKDNKDKDNKDKDNKDKDDKIVKDGKPKDCSDILASGRNKSGIYTIWTGESPTTRKQLRVYCDMETDDGGWTVIQRRGKFSVQQDFYRDWESYKSGFGNISEEFWL
;
A
#
# COMPACT_ATOMS: atom_id res chain seq x y z
N MET A 1 19.17 27.04 -16.36
CA MET A 1 19.31 25.57 -16.42
C MET A 1 18.08 25.00 -15.72
N PHE A 2 16.98 24.83 -16.46
CA PHE A 2 15.74 24.33 -15.89
C PHE A 2 15.94 22.86 -15.55
N ARG A 3 15.85 22.50 -14.27
CA ARG A 3 15.79 21.09 -13.87
C ARG A 3 14.49 20.53 -14.44
N GLN A 4 14.58 19.72 -15.49
CA GLN A 4 13.46 18.88 -15.92
C GLN A 4 13.00 18.14 -14.66
N CYS A 5 11.74 18.31 -14.26
CA CYS A 5 11.18 17.67 -13.08
C CYS A 5 11.32 16.16 -13.24
N GLU A 6 12.21 15.53 -12.46
CA GLU A 6 12.45 14.08 -12.41
C GLU A 6 11.40 13.37 -11.53
N ILE A 7 10.26 14.02 -11.26
CA ILE A 7 9.23 13.48 -10.35
C ILE A 7 8.16 12.81 -11.20
N PRO A 8 7.98 11.48 -11.11
CA PRO A 8 6.86 10.79 -11.74
C PRO A 8 5.53 11.36 -11.22
N ILE A 9 4.47 11.35 -12.03
CA ILE A 9 3.14 11.76 -11.55
C ILE A 9 2.66 10.67 -10.59
N LYS A 10 2.58 11.03 -9.31
CA LYS A 10 2.04 10.22 -8.24
C LYS A 10 0.59 10.62 -8.00
N ILE A 11 -0.33 9.66 -7.97
CA ILE A 11 -1.70 9.94 -7.51
C ILE A 11 -1.78 9.55 -6.04
N GLU A 12 -2.20 10.49 -5.21
CA GLU A 12 -2.67 10.21 -3.87
C GLU A 12 -4.12 9.76 -4.05
N VAL A 13 -4.38 8.46 -3.95
CA VAL A 13 -5.75 8.01 -3.74
C VAL A 13 -6.10 8.39 -2.31
N ASP A 14 -6.92 9.43 -2.15
CA ASP A 14 -7.40 9.93 -0.86
C ASP A 14 -7.75 8.76 0.06
N ARG A 15 -6.87 8.46 1.00
CA ARG A 15 -7.12 7.48 2.03
C ARG A 15 -8.25 8.05 2.89
N PRO A 16 -9.34 7.32 3.17
CA PRO A 16 -10.29 7.77 4.18
C PRO A 16 -9.51 8.01 5.48
N ARG A 17 -9.55 9.25 5.99
CA ARG A 17 -8.85 9.69 7.20
C ARG A 17 -9.12 8.71 8.35
N GLY A 18 -8.13 7.87 8.67
CA GLY A 18 -8.30 6.86 9.72
C GLY A 18 -7.08 6.03 10.11
N SER A 19 -5.94 6.13 9.43
CA SER A 19 -4.75 5.37 9.79
C SER A 19 -3.72 6.27 10.46
N LYS A 20 -3.81 6.43 11.78
CA LYS A 20 -2.73 7.03 12.57
C LYS A 20 -1.58 6.01 12.74
N PRO A 21 -0.31 6.46 12.82
CA PRO A 21 0.81 5.61 13.19
C PRO A 21 0.65 5.10 14.63
N ILE A 22 1.12 3.90 14.90
CA ILE A 22 1.19 3.32 16.24
C ILE A 22 2.44 3.94 16.90
N GLU A 23 2.25 4.87 17.84
CA GLU A 23 3.29 5.30 18.77
C GLU A 23 3.47 4.21 19.85
N GLU A 24 4.71 3.75 20.04
CA GLU A 24 5.09 2.85 21.12
C GLU A 24 5.43 3.68 22.37
N ASP A 25 4.56 3.66 23.38
CA ASP A 25 4.86 4.24 24.70
C ASP A 25 5.03 3.16 25.77
N ASP A 26 6.22 3.21 26.37
CA ASP A 26 6.75 2.37 27.43
C ASP A 26 6.32 2.87 28.83
N LYS A 27 6.09 1.91 29.75
CA LYS A 27 6.30 1.95 31.22
C LYS A 27 5.22 2.46 32.20
N ASP A 28 4.77 1.47 32.99
CA ASP A 28 4.83 1.38 34.47
C ASP A 28 3.93 2.24 35.40
N LYS A 29 3.07 1.49 36.12
CA LYS A 29 3.06 1.27 37.60
C LYS A 29 1.93 1.86 38.49
N ASP A 30 1.41 0.91 39.28
CA ASP A 30 0.98 0.93 40.69
C ASP A 30 -0.48 1.20 41.10
N ASP A 31 -1.09 0.08 41.55
CA ASP A 31 -1.84 -0.17 42.80
C ASP A 31 -3.19 0.54 43.06
N LYS A 32 -4.28 -0.24 43.19
CA LYS A 32 -4.67 -0.87 44.47
C LYS A 32 -5.94 -1.72 44.37
N ASP A 33 -5.83 -2.88 45.01
CA ASP A 33 -6.79 -3.96 45.26
C ASP A 33 -8.17 -3.51 45.74
N LYS A 34 -9.21 -4.31 45.43
CA LYS A 34 -9.99 -5.03 46.46
C LYS A 34 -10.54 -6.35 45.94
N ASP A 35 -10.19 -7.37 46.70
CA ASP A 35 -10.51 -8.80 46.57
C ASP A 35 -12.00 -9.12 46.62
N ASN A 36 -12.42 -10.12 45.82
CA ASN A 36 -13.22 -11.22 46.39
C ASN A 36 -12.98 -12.55 45.64
N LYS A 37 -12.26 -13.43 46.35
CA LYS A 37 -12.17 -14.90 46.24
C LYS A 37 -13.55 -15.56 46.08
N ASP A 38 -13.76 -16.74 45.49
CA ASP A 38 -12.89 -17.89 45.20
C ASP A 38 -13.70 -18.93 44.37
N LYS A 39 -12.99 -19.73 43.55
CA LYS A 39 -13.27 -21.13 43.07
C LYS A 39 -14.18 -21.28 41.83
N ASP A 40 -13.82 -21.93 40.73
CA ASP A 40 -12.81 -22.98 40.46
C ASP A 40 -12.16 -22.84 39.07
N ASN A 41 -10.96 -23.40 38.95
CA ASN A 41 -9.93 -23.16 37.94
C ASN A 41 -9.79 -24.33 36.96
N LYS A 42 -9.82 -24.07 35.64
CA LYS A 42 -9.00 -24.80 34.64
C LYS A 42 -9.01 -24.09 33.28
N ASP A 43 -7.90 -23.39 32.99
CA ASP A 43 -7.13 -23.37 31.72
C ASP A 43 -7.90 -23.36 30.38
N LYS A 44 -7.75 -22.44 29.42
CA LYS A 44 -6.63 -21.60 29.00
C LYS A 44 -7.12 -20.63 27.89
N ASP A 45 -6.45 -19.48 27.80
CA ASP A 45 -6.32 -18.57 26.66
C ASP A 45 -7.51 -17.67 26.27
N ASN A 46 -7.50 -16.47 26.87
CA ASN A 46 -8.04 -15.24 26.28
C ASN A 46 -7.29 -14.90 24.99
N LYS A 47 -8.03 -14.61 23.90
CA LYS A 47 -7.57 -13.64 22.91
C LYS A 47 -8.74 -13.04 22.14
N ASP A 48 -9.11 -11.83 22.55
CA ASP A 48 -9.43 -10.66 21.73
C ASP A 48 -9.99 -10.99 20.34
N LYS A 49 -11.31 -11.11 20.29
CA LYS A 49 -12.09 -11.12 19.06
C LYS A 49 -12.52 -9.70 18.75
N ASP A 50 -11.60 -8.92 18.17
CA ASP A 50 -11.96 -7.75 17.38
C ASP A 50 -11.24 -7.86 16.03
N ASP A 51 -11.92 -8.59 15.16
CA ASP A 51 -11.87 -8.57 13.69
C ASP A 51 -10.52 -8.33 13.01
N LYS A 52 -9.74 -9.41 12.93
CA LYS A 52 -8.95 -9.67 11.73
C LYS A 52 -9.92 -9.77 10.55
N ILE A 53 -10.16 -8.65 9.87
CA ILE A 53 -10.62 -8.68 8.49
C ILE A 53 -9.53 -9.43 7.73
N VAL A 54 -9.77 -10.72 7.46
CA VAL A 54 -9.06 -11.44 6.43
C VAL A 54 -9.44 -10.75 5.13
N LYS A 55 -8.75 -9.63 4.84
CA LYS A 55 -8.75 -9.03 3.51
C LYS A 55 -8.45 -10.18 2.58
N ASP A 56 -9.31 -10.43 1.59
CA ASP A 56 -8.95 -11.19 0.39
C ASP A 56 -7.46 -10.99 0.14
N GLY A 57 -6.66 -12.06 0.20
CA GLY A 57 -5.18 -11.97 0.35
C GLY A 57 -4.42 -11.40 -0.86
N LYS A 58 -5.06 -10.52 -1.62
CA LYS A 58 -4.59 -9.88 -2.84
C LYS A 58 -4.66 -8.36 -2.64
N PRO A 59 -3.51 -7.65 -2.63
CA PRO A 59 -3.50 -6.21 -2.48
C PRO A 59 -4.23 -5.50 -3.64
N LYS A 60 -5.00 -4.47 -3.32
CA LYS A 60 -5.72 -3.66 -4.33
C LYS A 60 -4.85 -2.57 -4.93
N ASP A 61 -3.91 -2.06 -4.15
CA ASP A 61 -2.99 -0.99 -4.51
C ASP A 61 -1.64 -1.11 -3.76
N CYS A 62 -0.71 -0.19 -4.01
CA CYS A 62 0.59 -0.15 -3.35
C CYS A 62 0.50 0.15 -1.84
N SER A 63 -0.58 0.76 -1.36
CA SER A 63 -0.76 1.04 0.07
C SER A 63 -1.09 -0.24 0.86
N ASP A 64 -1.90 -1.14 0.29
CA ASP A 64 -2.13 -2.47 0.86
C ASP A 64 -0.83 -3.29 0.90
N ILE A 65 0.01 -3.15 -0.13
CA ILE A 65 1.32 -3.81 -0.18
C ILE A 65 2.23 -3.28 0.92
N LEU A 66 2.29 -1.96 1.12
CA LEU A 66 3.08 -1.36 2.18
C LEU A 66 2.60 -1.83 3.56
N ALA A 67 1.29 -1.87 3.79
CA ALA A 67 0.68 -2.36 5.03
C ALA A 67 0.98 -3.84 5.32
N SER A 68 1.31 -4.63 4.29
CA SER A 68 1.79 -6.02 4.46
C SER A 68 3.26 -6.14 4.90
N GLY A 69 3.94 -5.01 5.14
CA GLY A 69 5.35 -4.94 5.55
C GLY A 69 6.35 -4.88 4.40
N ARG A 70 5.87 -4.76 3.14
CA ARG A 70 6.74 -4.68 1.96
C ARG A 70 7.09 -3.23 1.67
N ASN A 71 8.26 -2.81 2.15
CA ASN A 71 8.71 -1.41 2.18
C ASN A 71 9.78 -1.06 1.12
N LYS A 72 9.91 -1.86 0.06
CA LYS A 72 10.88 -1.60 -1.00
C LYS A 72 10.22 -1.20 -2.30
N SER A 73 10.66 -0.10 -2.88
CA SER A 73 10.17 0.38 -4.18
C SER A 73 10.47 -0.64 -5.27
N GLY A 74 9.56 -0.81 -6.22
CA GLY A 74 9.71 -1.82 -7.26
C GLY A 74 8.41 -2.18 -7.96
N ILE A 75 8.47 -3.22 -8.79
CA ILE A 75 7.29 -3.69 -9.54
C ILE A 75 6.53 -4.71 -8.71
N TYR A 76 5.23 -4.45 -8.54
CA TYR A 76 4.32 -5.31 -7.82
C TYR A 76 3.14 -5.70 -8.69
N THR A 77 2.41 -6.70 -8.22
CA THR A 77 1.12 -7.09 -8.76
C THR A 77 0.03 -6.64 -7.81
N ILE A 78 -0.96 -5.92 -8.34
CA ILE A 78 -2.18 -5.55 -7.64
C ILE A 78 -3.40 -6.17 -8.34
N TRP A 79 -4.51 -6.27 -7.63
CA TRP A 79 -5.77 -6.80 -8.14
C TRP A 79 -6.86 -5.74 -8.06
N THR A 80 -7.21 -5.18 -9.20
CA THR A 80 -8.25 -4.14 -9.32
C THR A 80 -9.61 -4.78 -9.59
N GLY A 81 -10.69 -4.21 -9.06
CA GLY A 81 -12.06 -4.71 -9.23
C GLY A 81 -12.73 -5.12 -7.92
N GLU A 82 -14.04 -4.92 -7.85
CA GLU A 82 -14.82 -5.05 -6.62
C GLU A 82 -15.27 -6.49 -6.31
N SER A 83 -15.40 -7.33 -7.34
CA SER A 83 -15.88 -8.71 -7.25
C SER A 83 -14.81 -9.72 -7.66
N PRO A 84 -14.82 -10.97 -7.14
CA PRO A 84 -14.03 -12.08 -7.67
C PRO A 84 -14.14 -12.27 -9.19
N THR A 85 -15.30 -11.98 -9.78
CA THR A 85 -15.55 -12.14 -11.22
C THR A 85 -15.00 -11.01 -12.09
N THR A 86 -14.81 -9.82 -11.51
CA THR A 86 -14.31 -8.62 -12.21
C THR A 86 -12.87 -8.27 -11.83
N ARG A 87 -12.23 -9.07 -10.97
CA ARG A 87 -10.86 -8.84 -10.51
C ARG A 87 -9.88 -8.99 -11.67
N LYS A 88 -9.17 -7.91 -11.99
CA LYS A 88 -8.09 -7.88 -12.99
C LYS A 88 -6.74 -7.76 -12.30
N GLN A 89 -5.77 -8.54 -12.78
CA GLN A 89 -4.39 -8.43 -12.34
C GLN A 89 -3.69 -7.30 -13.11
N LEU A 90 -3.00 -6.41 -12.39
CA LEU A 90 -2.22 -5.34 -12.98
C LEU A 90 -0.82 -5.29 -12.37
N ARG A 91 0.19 -5.14 -13.23
CA ARG A 91 1.57 -4.88 -12.78
C ARG A 91 1.75 -3.36 -12.68
N VAL A 92 2.25 -2.90 -11.55
CA VAL A 92 2.45 -1.47 -11.27
C VAL A 92 3.81 -1.25 -10.63
N TYR A 93 4.37 -0.06 -10.80
CA TYR A 93 5.51 0.37 -10.01
C TYR A 93 5.01 1.00 -8.71
N CYS A 94 5.41 0.45 -7.57
CA CYS A 94 5.16 1.02 -6.25
C CYS A 94 6.38 1.79 -5.76
N ASP A 95 6.18 3.05 -5.38
CA ASP A 95 7.16 3.83 -4.63
C ASP A 95 6.82 3.71 -3.14
N MET A 96 7.67 3.00 -2.42
CA MET A 96 7.49 2.65 -1.00
C MET A 96 8.39 3.47 -0.08
N GLU A 97 9.24 4.33 -0.63
CA GLU A 97 10.33 4.98 0.10
C GLU A 97 10.15 6.51 0.17
N THR A 98 9.42 7.10 -0.78
CA THR A 98 9.17 8.55 -0.81
C THR A 98 7.85 8.89 -0.14
N ASP A 99 7.81 9.98 0.66
CA ASP A 99 6.59 10.53 1.28
C ASP A 99 5.72 9.45 1.93
N ASP A 100 6.28 8.74 2.92
CA ASP A 100 5.67 7.60 3.63
C ASP A 100 5.30 6.37 2.79
N GLY A 101 5.61 6.37 1.49
CA GLY A 101 5.46 5.24 0.60
C GLY A 101 4.00 4.87 0.27
N GLY A 102 3.82 3.70 -0.33
CA GLY A 102 2.49 3.19 -0.71
C GLY A 102 1.94 3.83 -1.99
N TRP A 103 2.78 4.55 -2.73
CA TRP A 103 2.39 5.24 -3.95
C TRP A 103 2.30 4.28 -5.13
N THR A 104 1.13 4.25 -5.77
CA THR A 104 0.96 3.58 -7.07
C THR A 104 1.33 4.58 -8.17
N VAL A 105 2.42 4.34 -8.88
CA VAL A 105 2.89 5.25 -9.94
C VAL A 105 2.13 4.99 -11.24
N ILE A 106 1.47 6.01 -11.78
CA ILE A 106 0.69 5.93 -13.02
C ILE A 106 1.43 6.45 -14.26
N GLN A 107 2.43 7.31 -14.05
CA GLN A 107 3.27 7.84 -15.12
C GLN A 107 4.68 7.99 -14.59
N ARG A 108 5.66 7.47 -15.33
CA ARG A 108 7.08 7.61 -14.99
C ARG A 108 7.87 8.11 -16.19
N ARG A 109 8.66 9.16 -15.98
CA ARG A 109 9.61 9.73 -16.95
C ARG A 109 10.94 9.97 -16.25
N GLY A 110 12.05 9.76 -16.96
CA GLY A 110 13.37 9.90 -16.37
C GLY A 110 14.50 9.46 -17.29
N LYS A 111 15.71 9.43 -16.75
CA LYS A 111 16.90 8.98 -17.48
C LYS A 111 16.98 7.45 -17.44
N PHE A 112 16.30 6.80 -18.36
CA PHE A 112 16.38 5.36 -18.58
C PHE A 112 17.14 5.06 -19.88
N SER A 113 17.63 3.83 -20.01
CA SER A 113 18.32 3.38 -21.23
C SER A 113 17.43 3.47 -22.46
N VAL A 114 16.13 3.16 -22.30
CA VAL A 114 15.11 3.32 -23.32
C VAL A 114 14.18 4.45 -22.91
N GLN A 115 14.03 5.43 -23.80
CA GLN A 115 13.03 6.48 -23.67
C GLN A 115 11.73 6.05 -24.35
N GLN A 116 10.60 6.40 -23.74
CA GLN A 116 9.27 6.12 -24.25
C GLN A 116 8.71 7.34 -24.97
N ASP A 117 8.05 7.10 -26.11
CA ASP A 117 7.30 8.13 -26.80
C ASP A 117 5.94 8.36 -26.12
N PHE A 118 5.71 9.59 -25.66
CA PHE A 118 4.48 10.07 -25.04
C PHE A 118 3.58 10.84 -26.02
N TYR A 119 4.01 11.09 -27.27
CA TYR A 119 3.12 11.68 -28.27
C TYR A 119 2.27 10.58 -28.91
N ARG A 120 1.24 10.14 -28.19
CA ARG A 120 0.37 9.01 -28.56
C ARG A 120 -1.09 9.43 -28.75
N ASP A 121 -1.86 8.57 -29.39
CA ASP A 121 -3.30 8.73 -29.54
C ASP A 121 -4.07 8.41 -28.24
N TRP A 122 -5.37 8.73 -28.26
CA TRP A 122 -6.25 8.51 -27.12
C TRP A 122 -6.36 7.03 -26.70
N GLU A 123 -6.38 6.11 -27.65
CA GLU A 123 -6.49 4.68 -27.36
C GLU A 123 -5.26 4.15 -26.60
N SER A 124 -4.07 4.65 -26.94
CA SER A 124 -2.82 4.33 -26.22
C SER A 124 -2.89 4.84 -24.77
N TYR A 125 -3.35 6.07 -24.54
CA TYR A 125 -3.51 6.61 -23.17
C TYR A 125 -4.58 5.88 -22.37
N LYS A 126 -5.62 5.36 -23.01
CA LYS A 126 -6.64 4.56 -22.33
C LYS A 126 -6.13 3.17 -21.93
N SER A 127 -5.23 2.58 -22.73
CA SER A 127 -4.76 1.21 -22.57
C SER A 127 -3.44 1.07 -21.78
N GLY A 128 -2.68 2.16 -21.67
CA GLY A 128 -1.34 2.13 -21.10
C GLY A 128 -0.27 1.85 -22.16
N PHE A 129 0.92 2.42 -21.98
CA PHE A 129 2.06 2.17 -22.87
C PHE A 129 3.41 2.33 -22.15
N GLY A 130 4.46 1.76 -22.75
CA GLY A 130 5.82 1.81 -22.23
C GLY A 130 6.19 0.62 -21.37
N ASN A 131 7.25 0.78 -20.58
CA ASN A 131 7.84 -0.29 -19.77
C ASN A 131 7.78 0.11 -18.29
N ILE A 132 7.08 -0.69 -17.48
CA ILE A 132 6.87 -0.44 -16.05
C ILE A 132 8.22 -0.36 -15.28
N SER A 133 9.28 -0.99 -15.79
CA SER A 133 10.63 -0.89 -15.23
C SER A 133 11.33 0.45 -15.52
N GLU A 134 10.89 1.17 -16.54
CA GLU A 134 11.51 2.37 -17.11
C GLU A 134 10.48 3.51 -17.23
N GLU A 135 10.21 4.00 -18.44
CA GLU A 135 9.18 5.01 -18.72
C GLU A 135 7.87 4.38 -19.17
N PHE A 136 6.76 4.83 -18.58
CA PHE A 136 5.43 4.30 -18.90
C PHE A 136 4.30 5.28 -18.56
N TRP A 137 3.12 4.95 -19.10
CA TRP A 137 1.80 5.40 -18.73
C TRP A 137 0.93 4.17 -18.43
N LEU A 138 0.31 4.11 -17.25
CA LEU A 138 -0.44 2.95 -16.77
C LEU A 138 -1.86 2.85 -17.35
#